data_AF-A0A847L1R4-F1
#
_entry.id   AF-A0A847L1R4-F1
#
_cell.length_a   1.000
_cell.length_b   1.000
_cell.length_c   1.000
_cell.angle_alpha   90.00
_cell.angle_beta   90.00
_cell.angle_gamma   90.00
#
_symmetry.space_group_name_H-M   'P 1'
#
loop_
_entity.id
_entity.type
_entity.pdbx_description
1 polymer ?
#
loop_
_entity_poly.entity_id
_entity_poly.type
_entity_poly.pdbx_seq_one_letter_code
_entity_poly.pdbx_strand_id
1 'polypeptide(L)'
;LLEPDKQIVLKKENQLTTELRIYALVRLGINDSVKISDFLHCSPQTVYNNRLNTRNKAIIPREIFAETVQSLGKAKLNNVK
;
A
#
# COMPACT_ATOMS: atom_id res chain seq x y z
N LEU A 1 -6.34 -7.08 4.79
CA LEU A 1 -4.97 -7.23 4.21
C LEU A 1 -3.91 -7.40 5.28
N LEU A 2 -4.01 -6.68 6.40
CA LEU A 2 -3.10 -6.79 7.54
C LEU A 2 -3.71 -7.61 8.68
N GLU A 3 -2.87 -8.10 9.59
CA GLU A 3 -3.27 -8.74 10.83
C GLU A 3 -4.15 -7.81 11.68
N PRO A 4 -5.17 -8.31 12.40
CA PRO A 4 -6.11 -7.47 13.16
C PRO A 4 -5.44 -6.50 14.15
N ASP A 5 -4.33 -6.91 14.78
CA ASP A 5 -3.56 -6.12 15.76
C ASP A 5 -2.44 -5.28 15.11
N LYS A 6 -2.25 -5.39 13.79
CA LYS A 6 -1.22 -4.65 13.03
C LYS A 6 -1.81 -3.67 12.02
N GLN A 7 -3.08 -3.28 12.18
CA GLN A 7 -3.71 -2.28 11.32
C GLN A 7 -2.99 -0.93 11.41
N ILE A 8 -2.97 -0.20 10.30
CA ILE A 8 -2.37 1.13 10.26
C ILE A 8 -3.33 2.12 10.89
N VAL A 9 -2.91 2.75 11.99
CA VAL A 9 -3.68 3.77 12.69
C VAL A 9 -3.29 5.16 12.18
N LEU A 10 -4.29 5.99 11.88
CA LEU A 10 -4.06 7.39 11.52
C LEU A 10 -3.59 8.17 12.74
N LYS A 11 -2.54 8.98 12.57
CA LYS A 11 -2.03 9.86 13.65
C LYS A 11 -2.92 11.08 13.87
N LYS A 12 -3.59 11.53 12.81
CA LYS A 12 -4.53 12.66 12.79
C LYS A 12 -5.64 12.34 11.80
N GLU A 13 -6.84 12.83 12.10
CA GLU A 13 -7.96 12.77 11.17
C GLU A 13 -7.57 13.41 9.83
N ASN A 14 -8.01 12.80 8.72
CA ASN A 14 -7.78 13.26 7.36
C ASN A 14 -6.30 13.38 6.92
N GLN A 15 -5.34 12.83 7.69
CA GLN A 15 -3.94 12.84 7.31
C GLN A 15 -3.39 11.42 7.15
N LEU A 16 -3.08 11.05 5.90
CA LEU A 16 -2.43 9.78 5.60
C LEU A 16 -1.00 9.72 6.16
N THR A 17 -0.67 8.59 6.78
CA THR A 17 0.72 8.25 7.15
C THR A 17 1.56 8.03 5.89
N THR A 18 2.88 8.08 6.00
CA THR A 18 3.79 7.75 4.88
C THR A 18 3.50 6.36 4.31
N GLU A 19 3.25 5.37 5.18
CA GLU A 19 2.87 4.01 4.80
C GLU A 19 1.60 4.00 3.93
N LEU A 20 0.55 4.70 4.35
CA LEU A 20 -0.69 4.81 3.58
C LEU A 20 -0.52 5.59 2.28
N ARG A 21 0.30 6.65 2.26
CA ARG A 21 0.60 7.42 1.04
C ARG A 21 1.33 6.56 0.00
N ILE A 22 2.27 5.72 0.43
CA ILE A 22 2.94 4.75 -0.45
C ILE A 22 1.91 3.80 -1.09
N TYR A 23 1.01 3.22 -0.30
CA TYR A 23 0.04 2.27 -0.81
C TYR A 23 -1.13 2.91 -1.59
N ALA A 24 -1.41 4.19 -1.38
CA ALA A 24 -2.29 4.97 -2.25
C ALA A 24 -1.68 5.08 -3.67
N LEU A 25 -0.38 5.36 -3.80
CA LEU A 25 0.32 5.40 -5.09
C LEU A 25 0.36 4.02 -5.76
N VAL A 26 0.62 2.96 -5.00
CA VAL A 26 0.52 1.56 -5.48
C VAL A 26 -0.87 1.28 -6.03
N ARG A 27 -1.92 1.72 -5.33
CA ARG A 27 -3.29 1.55 -5.79
C ARG A 27 -3.56 2.25 -7.13
N LEU A 28 -2.93 3.40 -7.35
CA LEU A 28 -2.97 4.14 -8.62
C LEU A 28 -2.08 3.52 -9.72
N GLY A 29 -1.40 2.41 -9.44
CA GLY A 29 -0.52 1.70 -10.38
C GLY A 29 0.93 2.17 -10.41
N ILE A 30 1.30 3.10 -9.53
CA ILE A 30 2.69 3.55 -9.38
C ILE A 30 3.38 2.60 -8.40
N ASN A 31 4.11 1.63 -8.95
CA ASN A 31 4.76 0.58 -8.17
C ASN A 31 6.27 0.75 -7.98
N ASP A 32 6.90 1.58 -8.80
CA ASP A 32 8.34 1.84 -8.73
C ASP A 32 8.70 2.63 -7.47
N SER A 33 9.65 2.11 -6.69
CA SER A 33 10.03 2.70 -5.40
C SER A 33 10.76 4.04 -5.54
N VAL A 34 11.49 4.27 -6.63
CA VAL A 34 12.17 5.55 -6.92
C VAL A 34 11.13 6.60 -7.27
N LYS A 35 10.20 6.28 -8.18
CA LYS A 35 9.10 7.20 -8.50
C LYS A 35 8.29 7.57 -7.26
N ILE A 36 7.95 6.59 -6.41
CA ILE A 36 7.24 6.86 -5.16
C ILE A 36 8.06 7.76 -4.24
N SER A 37 9.37 7.52 -4.10
CA SER A 37 10.20 8.34 -3.23
C SER A 37 10.25 9.80 -3.71
N ASP A 38 10.28 10.00 -5.02
CA ASP A 38 10.23 11.33 -5.64
C ASP A 38 8.90 12.04 -5.33
N PHE A 39 7.76 11.35 -5.53
CA PHE A 39 6.43 11.89 -5.20
C PHE A 39 6.24 12.24 -3.73
N LEU A 40 6.87 11.48 -2.84
CA LEU A 40 6.72 11.64 -1.40
C LEU A 40 7.81 12.51 -0.77
N HIS A 41 8.77 12.98 -1.56
CA HIS A 41 9.96 13.71 -1.11
C HIS A 41 10.68 12.98 0.04
N CYS A 42 10.87 11.67 -0.11
CA CYS A 42 11.59 10.82 0.85
C CYS A 42 12.66 10.00 0.13
N SER A 43 13.41 9.17 0.86
CA SER A 43 14.41 8.31 0.23
C SER A 43 13.78 7.02 -0.33
N PRO A 44 14.34 6.43 -1.40
CA PRO A 44 13.96 5.09 -1.85
C PRO A 44 14.03 4.04 -0.74
N GLN A 45 15.01 4.15 0.16
CA GLN A 45 15.15 3.28 1.33
C GLN A 45 13.96 3.40 2.29
N THR A 46 13.46 4.62 2.52
CA THR A 46 12.28 4.86 3.34
C THR A 46 11.06 4.14 2.74
N VAL A 47 10.88 4.22 1.41
CA VAL A 47 9.81 3.50 0.70
C VAL A 47 9.96 1.98 0.86
N TYR A 48 11.17 1.45 0.65
CA TYR A 48 11.46 0.03 0.82
C TYR A 48 11.15 -0.46 2.24
N ASN A 49 11.62 0.25 3.26
CA ASN A 49 11.41 -0.11 4.67
C ASN A 49 9.93 -0.12 5.03
N ASN A 50 9.16 0.87 4.58
CA ASN A 50 7.71 0.89 4.79
C ASN A 50 7.05 -0.31 4.09
N ARG A 51 7.35 -0.57 2.81
CA ARG A 51 6.79 -1.71 2.07
C ARG A 51 7.13 -3.06 2.71
N LEU A 52 8.36 -3.21 3.20
CA LEU A 52 8.78 -4.43 3.89
C LEU A 52 8.02 -4.59 5.21
N ASN A 53 7.97 -3.53 6.03
CA ASN A 53 7.27 -3.55 7.31
C ASN A 53 5.78 -3.86 7.15
N THR A 54 5.10 -3.27 6.17
CA THR A 54 3.68 -3.55 5.90
C THR A 54 3.45 -4.98 5.44
N ARG A 55 4.28 -5.49 4.53
CA ARG A 55 4.19 -6.89 4.06
C ARG A 55 4.47 -7.90 5.17
N ASN A 56 5.32 -7.56 6.13
CA ASN A 56 5.57 -8.41 7.30
C ASN A 56 4.36 -8.52 8.24
N LYS A 57 3.42 -7.57 8.18
CA LYS A 57 2.17 -7.54 8.95
C LYS A 57 0.98 -8.11 8.17
N ALA A 58 1.21 -8.63 6.96
CA ALA A 58 0.16 -9.06 6.05
C ALA A 58 -0.35 -10.47 6.41
N ILE A 59 -1.66 -10.67 6.33
CA ILE A 59 -2.30 -12.00 6.44
C ILE A 59 -2.27 -12.80 5.13
N ILE A 60 -1.67 -12.23 4.08
CA ILE A 60 -1.57 -12.82 2.73
C ILE A 60 -0.10 -12.90 2.31
N PRO A 61 0.26 -13.75 1.34
CA PRO A 61 1.61 -13.81 0.80
C PRO A 61 2.14 -12.45 0.35
N ARG A 62 3.44 -12.21 0.57
CA ARG A 62 4.06 -10.89 0.37
C ARG A 62 4.12 -10.50 -1.10
N GLU A 63 4.15 -11.50 -1.97
CA GLU A 63 4.29 -11.41 -3.42
C GLU A 63 3.00 -10.84 -4.03
N ILE A 64 1.84 -11.24 -3.51
CA ILE A 64 0.53 -10.82 -4.02
C ILE A 64 0.01 -9.54 -3.36
N PHE A 65 0.74 -8.99 -2.38
CA PHE A 65 0.24 -7.88 -1.57
C PHE A 65 0.01 -6.61 -2.40
N ALA A 66 0.97 -6.25 -3.26
CA ALA A 66 0.88 -5.03 -4.08
C ALA A 66 -0.29 -5.12 -5.08
N GLU A 67 -0.46 -6.27 -5.73
CA GLU A 67 -1.57 -6.53 -6.65
C GLU A 67 -2.92 -6.46 -5.94
N THR A 68 -2.99 -7.01 -4.73
CA THR A 68 -4.20 -6.96 -3.90
C THR A 68 -4.53 -5.52 -3.47
N VAL A 69 -3.52 -4.72 -3.11
CA VAL A 69 -3.73 -3.28 -2.83
C VAL A 69 -4.25 -2.57 -4.09
N GLN A 70 -3.71 -2.89 -5.26
CA GLN A 70 -4.12 -2.28 -6.52
C GLN A 70 -5.55 -2.66 -6.94
N SER A 71 -6.08 -3.80 -6.47
CA SER A 71 -7.45 -4.21 -6.74
C SER A 71 -8.48 -3.61 -5.77
N LEU A 72 -8.05 -2.99 -4.66
CA LEU A 72 -8.95 -2.42 -3.66
C LEU A 72 -9.92 -1.39 -4.26
N GLY A 73 -11.21 -1.56 -3.97
CA GLY A 73 -12.27 -0.67 -4.43
C GLY A 73 -12.55 -0.73 -5.93
N LYS A 74 -11.95 -1.65 -6.68
CA LYS A 74 -12.44 -2.01 -8.01
C LYS A 74 -13.67 -2.91 -7.83
N ALA A 75 -14.81 -2.51 -8.39
CA ALA A 75 -15.97 -3.39 -8.45
C ALA A 75 -15.59 -4.66 -9.21
N LYS A 76 -15.98 -5.84 -8.71
CA LYS A 76 -15.97 -7.04 -9.57
C LYS A 76 -16.84 -6.71 -10.77
N LEU A 77 -16.25 -6.68 -11.96
CA LEU A 77 -17.02 -6.76 -13.19
C LEU A 77 -17.74 -8.10 -13.13
N ASN A 78 -19.00 -8.09 -12.70
CA ASN A 78 -19.90 -9.21 -12.90
C ASN A 78 -20.06 -9.31 -14.40
N ASN A 79 -19.23 -10.15 -15.04
CA ASN A 79 -19.50 -10.61 -16.40
C ASN A 79 -20.77 -11.46 -16.32
N VAL A 80 -21.92 -10.80 -16.45
CA VAL A 80 -23.17 -11.43 -16.82
C VAL A 80 -22.95 -11.96 -18.23
N LYS A 81 -22.72 -13.26 -18.34
CA LYS A 81 -23.06 -14.02 -19.54
C LYS A 81 -24.48 -14.54 -19.37
#